data_AF-A0A9D6IYE5-F1
#
_entry.id   AF-A0A9D6IYE5-F1
#
_cell.length_a   1.000
_cell.length_b   1.000
_cell.length_c   1.000
_cell.angle_alpha   90.00
_cell.angle_beta   90.00
_cell.angle_gamma   90.00
#
_symmetry.space_group_name_H-M   'P 1'
#
loop_
_entity.id
_entity.type
_entity.pdbx_description
1 polymer ?
#
loop_
_entity_poly.entity_id
_entity_poly.type
_entity_poly.pdbx_seq_one_letter_code
_entity_poly.pdbx_strand_id
1 'polypeptide(L)' 'MIVETADLECPIGTIRLAARERRLCALGFADRWPRLERALRRRFPGVELRPGGALDD' A
#
# COMPACT_ATOMS: atom_id res chain seq x y z
N MET A 1 -0.24 6.43 13.09
CA MET A 1 0.17 7.10 11.82
C MET A 1 -0.70 6.55 10.70
N ILE A 2 -1.32 7.37 9.85
CA ILE A 2 -2.17 6.87 8.77
C ILE A 2 -1.35 6.76 7.48
N VAL A 3 -1.53 5.65 6.78
CA VAL A 3 -1.01 5.39 5.43
C VAL A 3 -2.17 4.94 4.56
N GLU A 4 -2.36 5.64 3.45
CA GLU A 4 -3.41 5.33 2.48
C GLU A 4 -2.90 4.25 1.54
N THR A 5 -3.72 3.25 1.27
CA THR A 5 -3.44 2.18 0.32
C THR A 5 -4.34 2.29 -0.88
N ALA A 6 -3.82 2.18 -2.08
CA ALA A 6 -4.63 2.11 -3.29
C ALA A 6 -4.15 0.96 -4.18
N ASP A 7 -5.08 0.45 -4.98
CA ASP A 7 -4.83 -0.62 -5.94
C ASP A 7 -4.78 -0.01 -7.34
N LEU A 8 -3.82 -0.52 -8.13
CA LEU A 8 -3.64 -0.21 -9.53
C LEU A 8 -3.70 -1.53 -10.30
N GLU A 9 -4.68 -1.65 -11.19
CA GLU A 9 -4.75 -2.79 -12.11
C GLU A 9 -3.73 -2.63 -13.23
N CYS A 10 -2.97 -3.69 -13.53
CA CYS A 10 -2.07 -3.68 -14.67
C CYS A 10 -2.00 -5.08 -15.32
N PRO A 11 -1.49 -5.21 -16.56
CA PRO A 11 -1.51 -6.49 -17.30
C PRO A 11 -0.78 -7.65 -16.62
N ILE A 12 0.09 -7.35 -15.65
CA ILE A 12 0.88 -8.34 -14.90
C ILE A 12 0.28 -8.66 -13.51
N GLY A 13 -0.91 -8.13 -13.20
CA GLY A 13 -1.62 -8.31 -11.94
C GLY A 13 -1.89 -7.00 -11.19
N THR A 14 -2.59 -7.07 -10.07
CA THR A 14 -2.90 -5.88 -9.27
C THR A 14 -1.70 -5.48 -8.40
N ILE A 15 -1.31 -4.21 -8.49
CA ILE A 15 -0.30 -3.61 -7.62
C ILE A 15 -1.01 -2.87 -6.50
N ARG A 16 -0.63 -3.14 -5.24
CA ARG A 16 -1.04 -2.35 -4.09
C ARG A 16 0.09 -1.44 -3.66
N LEU A 17 -0.23 -0.17 -3.50
CA LEU A 17 0.69 0.86 -3.01
C LEU A 17 0.18 1.45 -1.71
N ALA A 18 1.12 1.94 -0.90
CA ALA A 18 0.89 2.57 0.37
C ALA A 18 1.63 3.90 0.41
N ALA A 19 0.91 5.00 0.60
CA ALA A 19 1.46 6.34 0.60
C ALA A 19 1.03 7.14 1.84
N ARG A 20 1.86 8.10 2.23
CA ARG A 20 1.55 9.10 3.27
C ARG A 20 2.08 10.44 2.82
N GLU A 21 1.25 11.49 2.87
CA GLU A 21 1.68 12.87 2.59
C GLU A 21 2.47 12.96 1.27
N ARG A 22 1.96 12.30 0.21
CA ARG A 22 2.58 12.20 -1.12
C ARG A 22 3.92 11.45 -1.19
N ARG A 23 4.27 10.69 -0.14
CA ARG A 23 5.47 9.83 -0.10
C ARG A 23 5.09 8.36 -0.15
N LEU A 24 5.68 7.63 -1.09
CA LEU A 24 5.53 6.18 -1.19
C LEU A 24 6.22 5.51 0.01
N CYS A 25 5.46 4.71 0.73
CA CYS A 25 5.90 3.98 1.91
C CYS A 25 6.08 2.48 1.63
N ALA A 26 5.25 1.91 0.75
CA ALA A 26 5.43 0.56 0.21
C ALA A 26 4.73 0.41 -1.16
N LEU A 27 5.20 -0.57 -1.92
CA LEU A 27 4.69 -0.94 -3.24
C LEU A 27 4.93 -2.43 -3.47
N GLY A 28 3.93 -3.16 -3.94
CA GLY A 28 4.10 -4.54 -4.37
C GLY A 28 2.81 -5.14 -4.90
N PHE A 29 2.86 -6.37 -5.39
CA PHE A 29 1.65 -7.05 -5.85
C PHE A 29 0.67 -7.30 -4.69
N ALA A 30 -0.62 -7.10 -4.96
CA ALA A 30 -1.69 -7.22 -3.98
C ALA A 30 -1.79 -8.65 -3.42
N ASP A 31 -1.51 -9.67 -4.24
CA ASP A 31 -1.47 -11.09 -3.84
C ASP A 31 -0.40 -11.40 -2.77
N ARG A 32 0.67 -10.60 -2.72
CA ARG A 32 1.78 -10.72 -1.75
C ARG A 32 1.74 -9.65 -0.65
N TRP A 33 0.63 -8.91 -0.55
CA TRP A 33 0.47 -7.82 0.42
C TRP A 33 0.78 -8.17 1.88
N PRO A 34 0.41 -9.36 2.43
CA PRO A 34 0.65 -9.67 3.85
C PRO A 34 2.12 -9.58 4.27
N ARG A 35 3.06 -9.82 3.34
CA ARG A 35 4.50 -9.68 3.62
C ARG A 35 4.92 -8.20 3.69
N LEU A 36 4.42 -7.37 2.77
CA LEU A 36 4.71 -5.94 2.73
C LEU A 36 4.07 -5.21 3.93
N GLU A 37 2.84 -5.56 4.29
CA GLU A 37 2.16 -5.02 5.46
C GLU A 37 2.94 -5.28 6.76
N ARG A 38 3.49 -6.49 6.94
CA ARG A 38 4.37 -6.79 8.08
C ARG A 38 5.61 -5.90 8.10
N ALA A 39 6.23 -5.67 6.96
CA ALA A 39 7.39 -4.77 6.86
C ALA A 39 7.02 -3.32 7.19
N LEU A 40 5.86 -2.85 6.73
CA LEU A 40 5.30 -1.53 7.06
C LEU A 40 5.06 -1.39 8.57
N ARG A 41 4.39 -2.35 9.21
CA ARG A 41 4.12 -2.32 10.66
C ARG A 41 5.39 -2.36 11.50
N ARG A 42 6.44 -3.05 11.04
CA ARG A 42 7.76 -3.04 11.69
C ARG A 42 8.47 -1.69 11.52
N ARG A 43 8.41 -1.10 10.32
CA ARG A 43 9.03 0.19 10.01
C ARG A 43 8.32 1.36 10.70
N PHE A 44 7.00 1.26 10.84
CA PHE A 44 6.13 2.28 11.41
C PHE A 44 5.21 1.66 12.48
N PRO A 45 5.67 1.54 13.73
CA PRO A 45 4.86 1.04 14.83
C PRO A 45 3.57 1.86 14.97
N GLY A 46 2.41 1.20 15.09
CA GLY A 46 1.11 1.88 15.17
C GLY A 46 0.65 2.52 13.85
N VAL A 47 1.13 2.02 12.71
CA VAL A 47 0.56 2.39 11.40
C VAL A 47 -0.86 1.85 11.27
N GLU A 48 -1.75 2.73 10.82
CA GLU A 48 -3.12 2.42 10.42
C GLU A 48 -3.18 2.50 8.90
N LEU A 49 -3.52 1.38 8.26
CA LEU A 49 -3.70 1.31 6.81
C LEU A 49 -5.15 1.62 6.48
N ARG A 50 -5.38 2.61 5.62
CA ARG A 50 -6.71 2.97 5.13
C ARG A 50 -6.78 2.79 3.62
N PRO A 51 -7.81 2.14 3.07
CA PRO A 51 -8.00 2.12 1.63
C PRO A 51 -8.29 3.55 1.15
N GLY A 52 -7.34 4.15 0.43
CA GLY A 52 -7.61 5.19 -0.55
C GLY A 52 -8.23 4.50 -1.77
N GLY A 53 -9.17 5.16 -2.45
CA GLY A 53 -9.87 4.58 -3.60
C GLY A 53 -8.91 4.05 -4.68
N ALA A 54 -9.46 3.34 -5.67
CA ALA A 54 -8.70 2.93 -6.84
C ALA A 54 -7.96 4.13 -7.44
N LEU A 55 -6.72 3.92 -7.87
CA LEU A 55 -6.05 4.91 -8.68
C LEU A 55 -6.64 4.80 -10.09
N ASP A 56 -7.56 5.68 -10.41
CA ASP A 56 -7.98 5.92 -11.78
C ASP A 56 -6.87 6.73 -12.48
N ASP A 57 -6.44 6.26 -13.64
CA ASP A 57 -5.35 6.83 -14.47
C ASP A 57 -5.76 8.16 -15.12
#